data_AF-A0A1G2RWR2-F1
#
_entry.id   AF-A0A1G2RWR2-F1
#
_cell.length_a   1.000
_cell.length_b   1.000
_cell.length_c   1.000
_cell.angle_alpha   90.00
_cell.angle_beta   90.00
_cell.angle_gamma   90.00
#
_symmetry.space_group_name_H-M   'P 1'
#
loop_
_entity.id
_entity.type
_entity.pdbx_description
1 polymer ?
#
loop_
_entity_poly.entity_id
_entity_poly.type
_entity_poly.pdbx_seq_one_letter_code
_entity_poly.pdbx_strand_id
1 'polypeptide(L)' 'MVNITVSKKEYQKLLDRALRYEYLRQILAEDVFSPPPTRNAKAIIKEFRATKKYSKKFIDSLSRGLKRSSYFK' A
#
# COMPACT_ATOMS: atom_id res chain seq x y z
N MET A 1 -21.43 -12.58 32.92
CA MET A 1 -20.39 -11.60 32.60
C MET A 1 -19.31 -11.71 33.67
N VAL A 2 -18.08 -11.99 33.27
CA VAL A 2 -16.94 -12.09 34.20
C VAL A 2 -16.21 -10.76 34.16
N ASN A 3 -16.10 -10.09 35.31
CA ASN A 3 -15.33 -8.85 35.41
C ASN A 3 -13.85 -9.19 35.60
N ILE A 4 -13.02 -8.68 34.70
CA ILE A 4 -11.57 -8.87 34.73
C ILE A 4 -10.94 -7.53 35.12
N THR A 5 -10.19 -7.52 36.22
CA THR A 5 -9.48 -6.32 36.69
C THR A 5 -8.09 -6.31 36.07
N VAL A 6 -7.75 -5.23 35.37
CA VAL A 6 -6.42 -5.02 34.77
C VAL A 6 -5.85 -3.69 35.20
N SER A 7 -4.51 -3.58 35.18
CA SER A 7 -3.86 -2.31 35.47
C SER A 7 -4.14 -1.29 34.36
N LYS A 8 -4.19 0.00 34.69
CA LYS A 8 -4.40 1.08 33.69
C LYS A 8 -3.37 1.03 32.55
N LYS A 9 -2.12 0.69 32.87
CA LYS A 9 -1.03 0.56 31.90
C LYS A 9 -1.27 -0.59 30.92
N GLU A 10 -1.74 -1.71 31.44
CA GLU A 10 -2.05 -2.89 30.64
C GLU A 10 -3.28 -2.67 29.75
N TYR A 11 -4.31 -2.02 30.30
CA TYR A 11 -5.46 -1.58 29.52
C TYR A 11 -5.05 -0.69 28.34
N GLN A 12 -4.22 0.32 28.58
CA GLN A 12 -3.76 1.22 27.52
C GLN A 12 -2.97 0.47 26.43
N LYS A 13 -2.11 -0.46 26.81
CA LYS A 13 -1.35 -1.29 25.88
C LYS A 13 -2.26 -2.15 25.00
N LEU A 14 -3.30 -2.74 25.59
CA LEU A 14 -4.29 -3.54 24.86
C LEU A 14 -5.10 -2.69 23.89
N LEU A 15 -5.52 -1.50 24.33
CA LEU A 15 -6.26 -0.54 23.52
C LEU A 15 -5.43 -0.06 22.32
N ASP A 16 -4.18 0.35 22.54
CA ASP A 16 -3.28 0.77 21.46
C ASP A 16 -3.03 -0.35 20.44
N ARG A 17 -2.91 -1.60 20.92
CA ARG A 17 -2.73 -2.77 20.04
C ARG A 17 -3.98 -3.03 19.20
N ALA A 18 -5.16 -2.94 19.80
CA ALA A 18 -6.44 -3.12 19.11
C ALA A 18 -6.64 -2.04 18.03
N LEU A 19 -6.36 -0.77 18.35
CA LEU A 19 -6.46 0.34 17.39
C LEU A 19 -5.50 0.16 16.20
N ARG A 20 -4.25 -0.23 16.46
CA ARG A 20 -3.27 -0.51 15.39
C ARG A 20 -3.70 -1.70 14.53
N TYR A 21 -4.26 -2.73 15.15
CA TYR A 21 -4.78 -3.89 14.43
C TYR A 21 -5.93 -3.50 13.50
N GLU A 22 -6.92 -2.76 13.98
CA GLU A 22 -8.04 -2.29 13.14
C GLU A 22 -7.55 -1.37 12.01
N TYR A 23 -6.59 -0.47 12.29
CA TYR A 23 -5.98 0.37 11.26
C TYR A 23 -5.32 -0.46 10.15
N LEU A 24 -4.50 -1.45 10.52
CA LEU A 24 -3.89 -2.37 9.55
C LEU A 24 -4.95 -3.21 8.83
N ARG A 25 -5.98 -3.67 9.53
CA ARG A 25 -7.08 -4.46 8.95
C ARG A 25 -7.82 -3.65 7.90
N GLN A 26 -8.05 -2.35 8.11
CA GLN A 26 -8.66 -1.46 7.13
C GLN A 26 -7.77 -1.28 5.90
N ILE A 27 -6.47 -1.04 6.08
CA ILE A 27 -5.51 -0.95 4.97
C ILE A 27 -5.45 -2.26 4.17
N LEU A 28 -5.48 -3.40 4.85
CA LEU A 28 -5.42 -4.73 4.23
C LEU A 28 -6.76 -5.20 3.66
N ALA A 29 -7.87 -4.60 4.06
CA ALA A 29 -9.18 -4.83 3.46
C ALA A 29 -9.31 -4.12 2.10
N GLU A 30 -8.54 -3.05 1.89
CA GLU A 30 -8.22 -2.60 0.55
C GLU A 30 -7.31 -3.66 -0.10
N ASP A 31 -7.56 -3.96 -1.37
CA ASP A 31 -6.91 -5.05 -2.09
C ASP A 31 -5.47 -4.68 -2.47
N VAL A 32 -4.62 -4.48 -1.46
CA VAL A 32 -3.23 -4.01 -1.58
C VAL A 32 -2.32 -5.09 -2.16
N PHE A 33 -2.72 -6.36 -2.01
CA PHE A 33 -1.98 -7.51 -2.52
C PHE A 33 -2.50 -8.05 -3.84
N SER A 34 -3.67 -7.61 -4.32
CA SER A 34 -3.99 -7.93 -5.70
C SER A 34 -3.02 -7.20 -6.61
N PRO A 35 -2.54 -7.88 -7.66
CA PRO A 35 -1.76 -7.21 -8.67
C PRO A 35 -2.60 -6.05 -9.19
N PRO A 36 -2.04 -4.82 -9.27
CA PRO A 36 -2.81 -3.67 -9.73
C PRO A 36 -3.47 -4.02 -11.07
N PRO A 37 -4.78 -3.76 -11.23
CA PRO A 37 -5.51 -4.15 -12.44
C PRO A 37 -4.95 -3.47 -13.70
N THR A 38 -4.15 -2.42 -13.49
CA THR A 38 -3.57 -1.59 -14.53
C THR A 38 -2.38 -2.26 -15.21
N ARG A 39 -2.67 -3.15 -16.17
CA ARG A 39 -1.68 -3.65 -17.16
C ARG A 39 -1.25 -2.58 -18.17
N ASN A 40 -1.69 -1.33 -18.02
CA ASN A 40 -1.45 -0.26 -18.97
C ASN A 40 -0.17 0.52 -18.65
N ALA A 41 0.92 0.17 -19.33
CA ALA A 41 2.20 0.86 -19.21
C ALA A 41 2.10 2.39 -19.42
N LYS A 42 1.20 2.87 -20.30
CA LYS A 42 1.02 4.31 -20.52
C LYS A 42 0.41 4.98 -19.29
N ALA A 43 -0.59 4.35 -18.66
CA ALA A 43 -1.22 4.86 -17.45
C ALA A 43 -0.22 4.91 -16.29
N ILE A 44 0.56 3.85 -16.09
CA ILE A 44 1.62 3.81 -15.06
C ILE A 44 2.60 4.98 -15.25
N ILE A 45 3.12 5.17 -16.47
CA ILE A 45 4.07 6.27 -16.75
C ILE A 45 3.43 7.65 -16.55
N LYS A 46 2.14 7.81 -16.89
CA LYS A 46 1.39 9.05 -16.65
C LYS A 46 1.32 9.37 -15.15
N GLU A 47 0.93 8.40 -14.33
CA GLU A 47 0.82 8.58 -12.87
C GLU A 47 2.18 8.87 -12.24
N PHE A 48 3.24 8.14 -12.63
CA PHE A 48 4.60 8.41 -12.14
C PHE A 48 5.08 9.84 -12.48
N ARG A 49 4.74 10.35 -13.66
CA ARG A 49 5.01 11.75 -14.03
C ARG A 49 4.21 12.74 -13.19
N ALA A 50 2.96 12.43 -12.89
CA ALA A 50 2.08 13.28 -12.08
C ALA A 50 2.60 13.47 -10.65
N THR A 51 3.29 12.47 -10.09
CA THR A 51 3.87 12.58 -8.74
C THR A 51 4.94 13.67 -8.63
N LYS A 52 5.63 14.03 -9.73
CA LYS A 52 6.80 14.93 -9.76
C LYS A 52 7.96 14.52 -8.82
N LYS A 53 7.94 13.30 -8.27
CA LYS A 53 8.94 12.78 -7.31
C LYS A 53 10.14 12.11 -7.98
N TYR A 54 10.06 11.83 -9.28
CA TYR A 54 11.05 11.03 -9.99
C TYR A 54 11.71 11.81 -11.13
N SER A 55 13.00 11.54 -11.34
CA SER A 55 13.76 12.15 -12.43
C SER A 55 13.27 11.66 -13.80
N LYS A 56 13.42 12.49 -14.83
CA LYS A 56 13.12 12.12 -16.22
C LYS A 56 13.84 10.83 -16.65
N LYS A 57 15.13 10.71 -16.29
CA LYS A 57 15.95 9.52 -16.57
C LYS A 57 15.36 8.23 -15.97
N PHE A 58 14.85 8.30 -14.74
CA PHE A 58 14.19 7.17 -14.10
C PHE A 58 12.91 6.78 -14.85
N ILE A 59 12.05 7.75 -15.15
CA ILE A 59 10.77 7.52 -15.85
C ILE A 59 10.99 6.91 -17.24
N ASP A 60 12.01 7.36 -17.97
CA ASP A 60 12.35 6.83 -19.29
C ASP A 60 12.92 5.41 -19.22
N SER A 61 13.69 5.10 -18.16
CA SER A 61 14.15 3.73 -17.88
C SER A 61 12.99 2.79 -17.57
N LEU A 62 12.08 3.22 -16.70
CA LEU A 62 10.88 2.47 -16.31
C LEU A 62 10.00 2.18 -17.53
N SER A 63 9.76 3.17 -18.39
CA SER A 63 8.98 3.02 -19.63
C SER A 63 9.55 1.95 -20.56
N ARG A 64 10.89 1.92 -20.72
CA ARG A 64 11.55 0.86 -21.50
C ARG A 64 11.40 -0.52 -20.87
N GLY A 65 11.52 -0.62 -19.54
CA GLY A 65 11.32 -1.88 -18.82
C GLY A 65 9.91 -2.43 -18.99
N LEU A 66 8.89 -1.59 -18.80
CA LEU A 66 7.49 -1.98 -18.97
C LEU A 66 7.17 -2.43 -20.40
N LYS A 67 7.68 -1.72 -21.42
CA LYS A 67 7.49 -2.11 -22.84
C LYS A 67 8.11 -3.47 -23.20
N ARG A 68 9.19 -3.86 -22.52
CA ARG A 68 9.90 -5.13 -22.76
C ARG A 68 9.23 -6.32 -22.08
N SER A 69 8.44 -6.07 -21.04
CA SER A 69 7.78 -7.13 -20.30
C SER A 69 6.55 -7.62 -21.05
N SER A 70 6.49 -8.95 -21.29
CA SER A 70 5.31 -9.61 -21.85
C SER A 70 4.08 -9.53 -20.93
N TYR A 71 4.29 -9.22 -19.64
CA TYR A 71 3.24 -9.10 -18.63
C TYR A 71 2.45 -7.78 -18.73
N PHE A 72 3.06 -6.73 -19.28
CA PHE A 72 2.46 -5.38 -19.44
C PHE A 72 2.12 -5.05 -20.90
N LYS A 73 1.97 -6.09 -21.74
CA LYS A 73 1.44 -5.97 -23.11
C LYS A 73 -0.05 -5.64 -23.09
#